data_AF-A0A3P8M4G4-F1
#
_entry.id   AF-A0A3P8M4G4-F1
#
_cell.length_a   1.000
_cell.length_b   1.000
_cell.length_c   1.000
_cell.angle_alpha   90.00
_cell.angle_beta   90.00
_cell.angle_gamma   90.00
#
_symmetry.space_group_name_H-M   'P 1'
#
loop_
_entity.id
_entity.type
_entity.pdbx_description
1 polymer ?
#
loop_
_entity_poly.entity_id
_entity_poly.type
_entity_poly.pdbx_seq_one_letter_code
_entity_poly.pdbx_strand_id
1 'polypeptide(L)'
;MAYQSQDIIRRSATNGFTPAPQARDHQQEVAKLIDVTTCIGCKACQVACSEWNDIRDEVGHNVGVYDNPADLTAKSWTVMRFSEVEQNDRLEWLIRKDGCMHCADPGCLKACPSEGLSFSMLTVSSTSSPSSASAAATASPAARSTSRA
;
A
#
# COMPACT_ATOMS: atom_id res chain seq x y z
N MET A 1 -9.73 -12.90 -18.33
CA MET A 1 -10.09 -14.28 -17.93
C MET A 1 -10.02 -14.30 -16.39
N ALA A 2 -11.02 -14.83 -15.67
CA ALA A 2 -11.06 -14.80 -14.20
C ALA A 2 -10.74 -16.19 -13.61
N TYR A 3 -10.17 -16.25 -12.40
CA TYR A 3 -9.89 -17.48 -11.62
C TYR A 3 -8.81 -18.45 -12.11
N GLN A 4 -7.94 -18.07 -13.07
CA GLN A 4 -6.92 -18.98 -13.61
C GLN A 4 -5.92 -19.45 -12.54
N SER A 5 -5.57 -18.56 -11.61
CA SER A 5 -4.56 -18.81 -10.59
C SER A 5 -5.05 -19.70 -9.44
N GLN A 6 -6.37 -19.81 -9.23
CA GLN A 6 -7.01 -20.64 -8.20
C GLN A 6 -6.44 -20.42 -6.78
N ASP A 7 -6.02 -19.20 -6.46
CA ASP A 7 -5.37 -18.79 -5.21
C ASP A 7 -6.06 -17.57 -4.57
N ILE A 8 -7.36 -17.39 -4.83
CA ILE A 8 -8.10 -16.21 -4.37
C ILE A 8 -8.62 -16.45 -2.96
N ILE A 9 -7.93 -15.86 -1.98
CA ILE A 9 -8.24 -16.02 -0.55
C ILE A 9 -9.49 -15.23 -0.15
N ARG A 10 -9.70 -14.03 -0.72
CA ARG A 10 -10.91 -13.23 -0.51
C ARG A 10 -11.36 -12.56 -1.80
N ARG A 11 -12.67 -12.34 -1.93
CA ARG A 11 -13.29 -11.67 -3.08
C ARG A 11 -14.42 -10.75 -2.64
N SER A 12 -14.52 -9.58 -3.24
CA SER A 12 -15.59 -8.61 -2.97
C SER A 12 -16.97 -9.17 -3.32
N ALA A 13 -17.99 -8.69 -2.60
CA ALA A 13 -19.41 -9.02 -2.80
C ALA A 13 -19.71 -10.53 -2.96
N THR A 14 -18.88 -11.40 -2.39
CA THR A 14 -19.00 -12.86 -2.51
C THR A 14 -19.48 -13.45 -1.18
N ASN A 15 -20.49 -14.32 -1.21
CA ASN A 15 -21.01 -14.98 -0.01
C ASN A 15 -20.02 -16.04 0.52
N GLY A 16 -19.94 -16.20 1.84
CA GLY A 16 -19.12 -17.23 2.49
C GLY A 16 -19.45 -18.67 2.12
N PHE A 17 -20.67 -18.97 1.68
CA PHE A 17 -21.07 -20.30 1.19
C PHE A 17 -20.58 -20.60 -0.24
N THR A 18 -20.19 -19.58 -0.99
CA THR A 18 -19.73 -19.69 -2.37
C THR A 18 -18.37 -19.01 -2.53
N PRO A 19 -17.30 -19.50 -1.86
CA PRO A 19 -16.00 -18.88 -1.90
C PRO A 19 -15.38 -18.96 -3.29
N ALA A 20 -14.42 -18.06 -3.57
CA ALA A 20 -13.63 -18.12 -4.79
C ALA A 20 -12.70 -19.36 -4.78
N PRO A 21 -12.29 -19.86 -5.97
CA PRO A 21 -11.32 -20.95 -6.06
C PRO A 21 -9.99 -20.59 -5.38
N GLN A 22 -9.59 -21.41 -4.42
CA GLN A 22 -8.38 -21.22 -3.59
C GLN A 22 -7.59 -22.54 -3.41
N ALA A 23 -7.68 -23.47 -4.37
CA ALA A 23 -6.96 -24.75 -4.32
C ALA A 23 -5.42 -24.61 -4.30
N ARG A 24 -4.88 -23.43 -4.63
CA ARG A 24 -3.44 -23.11 -4.69
C ARG A 24 -3.05 -22.04 -3.67
N ASP A 25 -3.59 -22.15 -2.47
CA ASP A 25 -3.38 -21.21 -1.35
C ASP A 25 -2.06 -21.40 -0.58
N HIS A 26 -1.33 -22.49 -0.82
CA HIS A 26 -0.02 -22.77 -0.22
C HIS A 26 1.10 -21.99 -0.93
N GLN A 27 1.02 -20.67 -0.90
CA GLN A 27 2.03 -19.76 -1.45
C GLN A 27 2.75 -19.01 -0.33
N GLN A 28 3.97 -18.56 -0.62
CA GLN A 28 4.71 -17.72 0.31
C GLN A 28 4.11 -16.31 0.31
N GLU A 29 3.81 -15.79 1.49
CA GLU A 29 3.46 -14.38 1.66
C GLU A 29 4.61 -13.48 1.24
N VAL A 30 4.32 -12.51 0.37
CA VAL A 30 5.28 -11.49 -0.05
C VAL A 30 4.97 -10.16 0.61
N ALA A 31 6.02 -9.40 0.90
CA ALA A 31 5.91 -8.07 1.48
C ALA A 31 6.84 -7.07 0.78
N LYS A 32 6.43 -5.81 0.74
CA LYS A 32 7.28 -4.68 0.32
C LYS A 32 7.57 -3.79 1.52
N LEU A 33 8.85 -3.70 1.89
CA LEU A 33 9.34 -2.76 2.89
C LEU A 33 9.78 -1.47 2.22
N ILE A 34 9.24 -0.35 2.70
CA ILE A 34 9.66 1.00 2.32
C ILE A 34 10.35 1.60 3.53
N ASP A 35 11.68 1.60 3.52
CA ASP A 35 12.44 2.30 4.54
C ASP A 35 12.53 3.79 4.21
N VAL A 36 11.84 4.62 5.00
CA VAL A 36 11.81 6.08 4.76
C VAL A 36 13.07 6.77 5.26
N THR A 37 13.85 6.13 6.13
CA THR A 37 15.09 6.72 6.68
C THR A 37 16.21 6.78 5.65
N THR A 38 16.15 5.93 4.61
CA THR A 38 17.10 5.88 3.50
C THR A 38 16.53 6.47 2.20
N CYS A 39 15.27 6.93 2.23
CA CYS A 39 14.62 7.49 1.05
C CYS A 39 15.15 8.89 0.73
N ILE A 40 15.62 9.09 -0.50
CA ILE A 40 16.20 10.37 -0.96
C ILE A 40 15.23 11.20 -1.84
N GLY A 41 13.96 10.79 -1.95
CA GLY A 41 12.97 11.57 -2.72
C GLY A 41 13.18 11.63 -4.23
N CYS A 42 13.97 10.73 -4.84
CA CYS A 42 14.35 10.81 -6.26
C CYS A 42 13.20 10.58 -7.26
N LYS A 43 12.03 10.12 -6.80
CA LYS A 43 10.85 9.76 -7.62
C LYS A 43 11.06 8.66 -8.66
N ALA A 44 12.20 7.95 -8.65
CA ALA A 44 12.45 6.83 -9.57
C ALA A 44 11.38 5.73 -9.47
N CYS A 45 10.85 5.49 -8.27
CA CYS A 45 9.77 4.52 -8.05
C CYS A 45 8.45 4.91 -8.73
N GLN A 46 8.18 6.21 -8.95
CA GLN A 46 7.02 6.68 -9.71
C GLN A 46 7.22 6.35 -11.20
N VAL A 47 8.38 6.74 -11.74
CA VAL A 47 8.72 6.51 -13.16
C VAL A 47 8.69 5.03 -13.50
N ALA A 48 9.37 4.18 -12.72
CA ALA A 48 9.41 2.74 -12.94
C ALA A 48 8.02 2.09 -12.84
N CYS A 49 7.18 2.54 -11.90
CA CYS A 49 5.80 2.05 -11.79
C CYS A 49 4.98 2.40 -13.04
N SER A 50 5.08 3.64 -13.51
CA SER A 50 4.39 4.10 -14.71
C SER A 50 4.90 3.37 -15.96
N GLU A 51 6.21 3.20 -16.09
CA GLU A 51 6.85 2.48 -17.18
C GLU A 51 6.40 1.02 -17.26
N TRP A 52 6.50 0.29 -16.15
CA TRP A 52 6.11 -1.12 -16.11
C TRP A 52 4.62 -1.36 -16.37
N ASN A 53 3.75 -0.45 -15.93
CA ASN A 53 2.29 -0.61 -16.05
C ASN A 53 1.69 0.14 -17.25
N ASP A 54 2.52 0.69 -18.15
CA ASP A 54 2.07 1.41 -19.35
C ASP A 54 1.04 2.52 -19.06
N ILE A 55 1.20 3.22 -17.94
CA ILE A 55 0.35 4.35 -17.54
C ILE A 55 1.14 5.66 -17.59
N ARG A 56 0.50 6.72 -18.08
CA ARG A 56 1.03 8.08 -18.09
C ARG A 56 -0.06 9.01 -17.61
N ASP A 57 0.27 9.81 -16.62
CA ASP A 57 -0.57 10.90 -16.15
C ASP A 57 -0.28 12.17 -16.95
N GLU A 58 -1.12 13.18 -16.79
CA GLU A 58 -0.93 14.47 -17.44
C GLU A 58 0.29 15.21 -16.87
N VAL A 59 0.85 16.12 -17.67
CA VAL A 59 1.92 17.01 -17.21
C VAL A 59 1.32 18.05 -16.27
N GLY A 60 1.58 17.89 -14.97
CA GLY A 60 1.06 18.80 -13.94
C GLY A 60 1.76 20.16 -13.86
N HIS A 61 1.35 20.95 -12.87
CA HIS A 61 1.92 22.27 -12.57
C HIS A 61 2.62 22.27 -11.21
N ASN A 62 3.57 23.18 -11.02
CA ASN A 62 4.19 23.40 -9.71
C ASN A 62 3.34 24.41 -8.92
N VAL A 63 3.02 24.07 -7.67
CA VAL A 63 2.23 24.91 -6.75
C VAL A 63 3.03 25.35 -5.51
N GLY A 64 4.36 25.37 -5.60
CA GLY A 64 5.25 25.74 -4.50
C GLY A 64 5.73 24.58 -3.62
N VAL A 65 5.41 23.34 -3.98
CA VAL A 65 5.90 22.11 -3.31
C VAL A 65 6.53 21.15 -4.31
N TYR A 66 7.31 20.20 -3.80
CA TYR A 66 7.99 19.18 -4.62
C TYR A 66 7.05 18.06 -5.08
N ASP A 67 5.92 17.85 -4.39
CA ASP A 67 4.91 16.85 -4.72
C ASP A 67 4.37 17.07 -6.15
N ASN A 68 4.63 16.09 -7.03
CA ASN A 68 4.09 16.08 -8.39
C ASN A 68 4.22 14.66 -8.97
N PRO A 69 3.13 14.02 -9.43
CA PRO A 69 1.72 14.41 -9.30
C PRO A 69 1.30 14.70 -7.86
N ALA A 70 0.34 15.61 -7.66
CA ALA A 70 -0.05 16.07 -6.33
C ALA A 70 -0.75 14.98 -5.50
N ASP A 71 -1.42 14.04 -6.16
CA ASP A 71 -2.09 12.92 -5.50
C ASP A 71 -2.08 11.65 -6.37
N LEU A 72 -2.52 10.54 -5.79
CA LEU A 72 -2.79 9.30 -6.50
C LEU A 72 -3.93 9.51 -7.50
N THR A 73 -3.76 8.96 -8.70
CA THR A 73 -4.78 8.99 -9.76
C THR A 73 -4.91 7.61 -10.40
N ALA A 74 -5.87 7.44 -11.30
CA ALA A 74 -5.96 6.24 -12.13
C ALA A 74 -4.70 5.99 -12.99
N LYS A 75 -3.86 7.01 -13.20
CA LYS A 75 -2.61 6.95 -13.98
C LYS A 75 -1.34 7.15 -13.13
N SER A 76 -1.49 7.40 -11.84
CA SER A 76 -0.41 7.59 -10.86
C SER A 76 -0.66 6.73 -9.62
N TRP A 77 -0.28 5.45 -9.67
CA TRP A 77 -0.56 4.47 -8.60
C TRP A 77 0.39 4.57 -7.40
N THR A 78 1.46 5.33 -7.55
CA THR A 78 2.35 5.68 -6.46
C THR A 78 2.89 7.08 -6.65
N VAL A 79 2.97 7.84 -5.56
CA VAL A 79 3.47 9.21 -5.54
C VAL A 79 4.42 9.40 -4.37
N MET A 80 5.41 10.27 -4.51
CA MET A 80 6.24 10.72 -3.40
C MET A 80 5.58 11.93 -2.73
N ARG A 81 5.48 11.88 -1.40
CA ARG A 81 5.01 12.99 -0.56
C ARG A 81 6.15 13.56 0.25
N PHE A 82 6.20 14.88 0.31
CA PHE A 82 7.22 15.61 1.02
C PHE A 82 6.56 16.45 2.12
N SER A 83 7.11 16.40 3.33
CA SER A 83 6.60 17.17 4.46
C SER A 83 7.76 17.78 5.22
N GLU A 84 7.82 19.10 5.23
CA GLU A 84 8.79 19.87 6.01
C GLU A 84 8.21 20.09 7.41
N VAL A 85 8.94 19.67 8.43
CA VAL A 85 8.54 19.82 9.83
C VAL A 85 9.71 20.34 10.65
N GLU A 86 9.42 21.22 11.60
CA GLU A 86 10.39 21.59 12.63
C GLU A 86 10.17 20.69 13.85
N GLN A 87 11.16 19.87 14.17
CA GLN A 87 11.16 19.00 15.34
C GLN A 87 12.50 19.07 16.04
N ASN A 88 12.49 19.12 17.37
CA ASN A 88 13.71 19.21 18.19
C ASN A 88 14.64 20.35 17.76
N ASP A 89 14.08 21.53 17.50
CA ASP A 89 14.79 22.73 17.02
C ASP A 89 15.61 22.51 15.74
N ARG A 90 15.18 21.56 14.90
CA ARG A 90 15.78 21.24 13.60
C ARG A 90 14.70 21.10 12.52
N LEU A 91 15.02 21.56 11.31
CA LEU A 91 14.24 21.27 10.11
C LEU A 91 14.47 19.80 9.70
N GLU A 92 13.40 19.02 9.71
CA GLU A 92 13.35 17.68 9.13
C GLU A 92 12.52 17.68 7.86
N TRP A 93 13.02 16.99 6.83
CA TRP A 93 12.29 16.78 5.59
C TRP A 93 11.84 15.32 5.51
N LEU A 94 10.57 15.09 5.83
CA LEU A 94 9.98 13.76 5.87
C LEU A 94 9.49 13.40 4.47
N ILE A 95 10.07 12.33 3.92
CA ILE A 95 9.80 11.88 2.56
C ILE A 95 9.19 10.49 2.61
N ARG A 96 8.00 10.32 2.05
CA ARG A 96 7.29 9.04 2.04
C ARG A 96 6.79 8.68 0.65
N LYS A 97 7.03 7.43 0.25
CA LYS A 97 6.36 6.83 -0.90
C LYS A 97 4.94 6.43 -0.50
N ASP A 98 3.95 6.95 -1.22
CA ASP A 98 2.53 6.66 -1.00
C ASP A 98 1.96 5.76 -2.09
N GLY A 99 0.95 4.96 -1.74
CA GLY A 99 0.29 3.98 -2.62
C GLY A 99 -0.46 2.91 -1.82
N CYS A 100 -1.03 1.91 -2.50
CA CYS A 100 -1.76 0.81 -1.85
C CYS A 100 -0.89 0.07 -0.82
N MET A 101 -1.43 -0.15 0.37
CA MET A 101 -0.75 -0.86 1.46
C MET A 101 -0.94 -2.39 1.40
N HIS A 102 -1.78 -2.89 0.50
CA HIS A 102 -2.16 -4.30 0.40
C HIS A 102 -2.46 -4.92 1.77
N CYS A 103 -3.43 -4.34 2.47
CA CYS A 103 -3.73 -4.73 3.85
C CYS A 103 -4.10 -6.23 3.93
N ALA A 104 -3.65 -6.90 4.99
CA ALA A 104 -4.05 -8.27 5.30
C ALA A 104 -5.56 -8.42 5.51
N ASP A 105 -6.24 -7.32 5.88
CA ASP A 105 -7.69 -7.22 5.95
C ASP A 105 -8.17 -5.95 5.20
N PRO A 106 -8.38 -6.03 3.88
CA PRO A 106 -8.57 -4.86 3.03
C PRO A 106 -9.99 -4.27 3.12
N GLY A 107 -10.10 -3.06 3.66
CA GLY A 107 -11.37 -2.32 3.74
C GLY A 107 -12.00 -2.05 2.37
N CYS A 108 -11.18 -1.80 1.34
CA CYS A 108 -11.64 -1.63 -0.04
C CYS A 108 -12.37 -2.87 -0.59
N LEU A 109 -11.97 -4.08 -0.18
CA LEU A 109 -12.63 -5.32 -0.58
C LEU A 109 -13.96 -5.50 0.16
N LYS A 110 -13.99 -5.23 1.46
CA LYS A 110 -15.21 -5.33 2.28
C LYS A 110 -16.31 -4.37 1.85
N ALA A 111 -15.94 -3.14 1.49
CA ALA A 111 -16.89 -2.11 1.11
C ALA A 111 -17.40 -2.24 -0.34
N CYS A 112 -16.69 -2.98 -1.20
CA CYS A 112 -17.03 -3.06 -2.61
C CYS A 112 -18.32 -3.87 -2.82
N PRO A 113 -19.39 -3.27 -3.39
CA PRO A 113 -20.67 -3.95 -3.59
C PRO A 113 -20.70 -4.80 -4.87
N SER A 114 -19.67 -4.71 -5.72
CA SER A 114 -19.56 -5.45 -6.97
C SER A 114 -18.60 -6.61 -6.80
N GLU A 115 -18.87 -7.70 -7.52
CA GLU A 115 -17.94 -8.80 -7.59
C GLU A 115 -16.76 -8.49 -8.52
N GLY A 116 -15.52 -8.72 -8.07
CA GLY A 116 -14.35 -8.63 -8.96
C GLY A 116 -13.04 -8.22 -8.30
N LEU A 117 -13.10 -7.49 -7.18
CA LEU A 117 -11.89 -7.22 -6.41
C LEU A 117 -11.50 -8.49 -5.66
N SER A 118 -10.26 -8.94 -5.85
CA SER A 118 -9.74 -10.17 -5.27
C SER A 118 -8.46 -9.90 -4.48
N PHE A 119 -8.23 -10.72 -3.46
CA PHE A 119 -7.03 -10.70 -2.64
C PHE A 119 -6.29 -12.04 -2.79
N SER A 120 -5.07 -11.95 -3.32
CA SER A 120 -4.04 -13.00 -3.33
C SER A 120 -2.79 -12.40 -2.64
N MET A 121 -2.14 -13.17 -1.77
CA MET A 121 -1.25 -12.75 -0.68
C MET A 121 -0.14 -11.73 -1.06
N LEU A 122 -0.33 -10.45 -0.71
CA LEU A 122 0.73 -9.41 -0.69
C LEU A 122 0.45 -8.43 0.45
N THR A 123 1.49 -7.96 1.14
CA THR A 123 1.40 -6.88 2.14
C THR A 123 2.47 -5.80 1.93
N VAL A 124 2.21 -4.56 2.35
CA VAL A 124 3.20 -3.47 2.30
C VAL A 124 3.35 -2.85 3.67
N SER A 125 4.57 -2.51 4.04
CA SER A 125 4.88 -1.83 5.30
C SER A 125 5.93 -0.75 5.08
N SER A 126 5.82 0.35 5.81
CA SER A 126 6.79 1.44 5.80
C SER A 126 7.35 1.64 7.20
N THR A 127 8.66 1.86 7.31
CA THR A 127 9.25 2.29 8.59
C THR A 127 8.84 3.73 8.88
N SER A 128 8.74 4.09 10.16
CA SER A 128 8.61 5.49 10.60
C SER A 128 9.99 6.03 10.95
N SER A 129 10.22 7.33 10.72
CA SER A 129 11.41 8.00 11.23
C SER A 129 11.51 7.86 12.76
N PRO A 130 12.71 7.75 13.36
CA PRO A 130 12.86 7.74 14.82
C PRO A 130 12.24 8.97 15.50
N SER A 131 12.22 10.12 14.80
CA SER A 131 11.65 11.38 15.25
C SER A 131 10.12 11.40 15.26
N SER A 132 9.44 10.61 14.43
CA SER A 132 7.98 10.54 14.35
C SER A 132 7.35 9.44 15.21
N ALA A 133 8.15 8.74 16.02
CA ALA A 133 7.71 7.64 16.89
C ALA A 133 6.67 8.06 17.96
N SER A 134 6.46 9.35 18.22
CA SER A 134 5.45 9.81 19.18
C SER A 134 4.01 9.78 18.64
N ALA A 135 3.78 9.57 17.34
CA ALA A 135 2.45 9.62 16.73
C ALA A 135 1.87 8.26 16.32
N ALA A 136 2.64 7.17 16.39
CA ALA A 136 2.22 5.85 15.91
C ALA A 136 2.23 4.79 17.03
N ALA A 137 1.53 5.06 18.13
CA ALA A 137 1.27 4.07 19.17
C ALA A 137 -0.24 3.96 19.41
N THR A 138 -0.95 3.30 18.49
CA THR A 138 -2.23 2.60 18.75
C THR A 138 -2.59 1.76 17.52
N ALA A 139 -1.81 0.70 17.28
CA ALA A 139 -2.25 -0.42 16.46
C ALA A 139 -2.27 -1.66 17.35
N SER A 140 -3.48 -2.20 17.47
CA SER A 140 -3.98 -3.29 18.30
C SER A 140 -3.03 -4.49 18.52
N PRO A 141 -3.09 -5.16 19.69
CA PRO A 141 -2.25 -6.31 19.98
C PRO A 141 -2.63 -7.50 19.11
N ALA A 142 -1.67 -8.05 18.38
CA ALA A 142 -1.75 -9.40 17.83
C ALA A 142 -1.70 -10.42 18.99
N ALA A 143 -2.83 -10.63 19.66
CA ALA A 143 -3.03 -11.77 20.53
C ALA A 143 -3.33 -13.00 19.67
N ARG A 144 -2.26 -13.72 19.32
CA ARG A 144 -2.31 -15.08 18.76
C ARG A 144 -2.94 -16.00 19.82
N SER A 145 -4.25 -16.25 19.75
CA SER A 145 -4.85 -17.33 20.52
C SER A 145 -4.47 -18.67 19.88
N THR A 146 -3.46 -19.32 20.46
CA THR A 146 -3.23 -20.74 20.25
C THR A 146 -4.34 -21.50 20.98
N SER A 147 -5.32 -22.00 20.24
CA SER A 147 -6.22 -23.05 20.70
C SER A 147 -6.06 -24.24 19.77
N ARG A 148 -5.02 -25.04 20.06
CA ARG A 148 -4.96 -26.45 19.69
C ARG A 148 -5.71 -27.21 20.79
N ALA A 149 -6.82 -27.84 20.43
CA ALA A 149 -7.32 -29.09 20.99
C ALA A 149 -8.20 -29.73 19.90
#